data_AF-M4V8F3-F1
#
_entry.id   AF-M4V8F3-F1
#
_cell.length_a   1.000
_cell.length_b   1.000
_cell.length_c   1.000
_cell.angle_alpha   90.00
_cell.angle_beta   90.00
_cell.angle_gamma   90.00
#
_symmetry.space_group_name_H-M   'P 1'
#
loop_
_entity.id
_entity.type
_entity.pdbx_description
1 polymer ?
#
loop_
_entity_poly.entity_id
_entity_poly.type
_entity_poly.pdbx_seq_one_letter_code
_entity_poly.pdbx_strand_id
1 'polypeptide(L)'
;MNTKSVLLAVGVVVIATTLYFFNKSSKTVDSSQQNVEVEEDAPPAAQADFVAPPETVAQGTAVSPEGVTENREKNNTTAIDAMDSEVTPLTMQKFSQHLQFMTKCLGMESRITPPQQAEPTIENIMDQLRPNLGESQAQVHDWTQTEIVGKDGVRRRVRVDYDYSDETAEPARRLSMYQMNAYGMPEIVQLTPDQMDNPNEAYIHSLIEGNKVVVEESAARVYFANGEEMIFSIRNGNINGLSVTKGLRSFNCQNLDEDRSACSCP
;
A
#
# COMPACT_ATOMS: atom_id res chain seq x y z
N MET A 1 41.71 41.28 20.55
CA MET A 1 40.82 41.40 19.36
C MET A 1 39.83 42.52 19.61
N ASN A 2 39.73 43.47 18.69
CA ASN A 2 38.90 44.66 18.85
C ASN A 2 37.42 44.27 18.58
N THR A 3 36.57 44.38 19.59
CA THR A 3 35.15 43.94 19.56
C THR A 3 34.37 44.61 18.42
N LYS A 4 34.79 45.80 17.99
CA LYS A 4 34.21 46.51 16.83
C LYS A 4 34.42 45.77 15.50
N SER A 5 35.53 45.06 15.34
CA SER A 5 35.83 44.31 14.10
C SER A 5 35.01 43.03 13.98
N VAL A 6 34.63 42.42 15.11
CA VAL A 6 33.81 41.20 15.13
C VAL A 6 32.36 41.51 14.77
N LEU A 7 31.80 42.61 15.30
CA LEU A 7 30.42 43.02 15.00
C LEU A 7 30.22 43.38 13.52
N LEU A 8 31.23 43.99 12.90
CA LEU A 8 31.19 44.37 11.48
C LEU A 8 31.22 43.13 10.57
N ALA A 9 32.01 42.11 10.92
CA ALA A 9 32.09 40.86 10.17
C ALA A 9 30.77 40.07 10.21
N VAL A 10 30.13 39.99 11.39
CA VAL A 10 28.84 39.29 11.55
C VAL A 10 27.73 40.00 10.76
N GLY A 11 27.69 41.34 10.77
CA GLY A 11 26.69 42.10 10.02
C GLY A 11 26.76 41.87 8.50
N VAL A 12 27.96 41.80 7.93
CA VAL A 12 28.14 41.57 6.48
C VAL A 12 27.69 40.17 6.06
N VAL A 13 27.94 39.15 6.89
CA VAL A 13 27.52 37.77 6.60
C VAL A 13 26.00 37.64 6.60
N VAL A 14 25.32 38.27 7.58
CA VAL A 14 23.85 38.23 7.66
C VAL A 14 23.19 38.89 6.44
N ILE A 15 23.69 40.06 6.02
CA ILE A 15 23.16 40.78 4.84
C ILE A 15 23.42 40.00 3.54
N ALA A 16 24.59 39.37 3.40
CA ALA A 16 24.89 38.55 2.22
C ALA A 16 23.98 37.32 2.13
N THR A 17 23.68 36.66 3.26
CA THR A 17 22.77 35.51 3.29
C THR A 17 21.33 35.88 2.96
N THR A 18 20.81 37.00 3.47
CA THR A 18 19.42 37.42 3.18
C THR A 18 19.25 37.79 1.70
N LEU A 19 20.20 38.49 1.09
CA LEU A 19 20.15 38.82 -0.34
C LEU A 19 20.21 37.56 -1.24
N TYR A 20 20.96 36.53 -0.83
CA TYR A 20 21.05 35.28 -1.59
C TYR A 20 19.70 34.53 -1.63
N PHE A 21 18.96 34.49 -0.52
CA PHE A 21 17.66 33.81 -0.47
C PHE A 21 16.55 34.58 -1.22
N PHE A 22 16.56 35.92 -1.15
CA PHE A 22 15.56 36.72 -1.88
C PHE A 22 15.71 36.62 -3.41
N ASN A 23 16.93 36.48 -3.93
CA ASN A 23 17.15 36.44 -5.38
C ASN A 23 16.86 35.06 -6.00
N LYS A 24 16.70 34.00 -5.19
CA LYS A 24 16.42 32.64 -5.67
C LYS A 24 14.93 32.35 -5.93
N SER A 25 14.02 33.23 -5.50
CA SER A 25 12.58 32.94 -5.47
C SER A 25 11.76 33.43 -6.69
N SER A 26 12.39 33.93 -7.75
CA SER A 26 11.68 34.57 -8.88
C SER A 26 11.74 33.79 -10.20
N LYS A 27 11.42 32.49 -10.18
CA LYS A 27 11.13 31.72 -11.40
C LYS A 27 9.73 31.13 -11.34
N THR A 28 8.74 32.00 -11.51
CA THR A 28 7.38 31.61 -11.89
C THR A 28 7.38 31.12 -13.33
N VAL A 29 6.97 29.87 -13.52
CA VAL A 29 6.74 29.22 -14.80
C VAL A 29 5.48 29.81 -15.42
N ASP A 30 5.64 30.38 -16.60
CA ASP A 30 4.56 30.88 -17.46
C ASP A 30 3.90 29.66 -18.12
N SER A 31 2.66 29.35 -17.73
CA SER A 31 1.89 28.24 -18.28
C SER A 31 0.83 28.82 -19.22
N SER A 32 1.19 28.94 -20.49
CA SER A 32 0.29 29.28 -21.58
C SER A 32 -0.76 28.17 -21.76
N GLN A 33 -2.00 28.51 -21.43
CA GLN A 33 -3.20 27.75 -21.82
C GLN A 33 -3.35 27.79 -23.33
N GLN A 34 -3.24 26.63 -23.99
CA GLN A 34 -3.66 26.43 -25.37
C GLN A 34 -5.06 25.82 -25.34
N ASN A 35 -6.08 26.67 -25.54
CA ASN A 35 -7.44 26.22 -25.82
C ASN A 35 -7.44 25.49 -27.17
N VAL A 36 -7.73 24.20 -27.15
CA VAL A 36 -8.14 23.45 -28.34
C VAL A 36 -9.66 23.37 -28.29
N GLU A 37 -10.27 24.13 -29.19
CA GLU A 37 -11.68 24.07 -29.53
C GLU A 37 -11.93 22.72 -30.21
N VAL A 38 -12.65 21.82 -29.52
CA VAL A 38 -13.07 20.53 -30.07
C VAL A 38 -14.49 20.71 -30.60
N GLU A 39 -14.60 20.60 -31.91
CA GLU A 39 -15.81 20.59 -32.72
C GLU A 39 -16.76 19.46 -32.29
N GLU A 40 -17.97 19.84 -31.92
CA GLU A 40 -19.08 18.98 -31.52
C GLU A 40 -19.76 18.42 -32.76
N ASP A 41 -19.59 17.13 -33.04
CA ASP A 41 -20.32 16.43 -34.10
C ASP A 41 -21.18 15.33 -33.47
N ALA A 42 -22.48 15.60 -33.40
CA ALA A 42 -23.49 14.72 -32.83
C ALA A 42 -24.09 13.80 -33.91
N PRO A 43 -24.21 12.48 -33.67
CA PRO A 43 -25.13 11.64 -34.42
C PRO A 43 -26.45 11.37 -33.68
N PRO A 44 -27.50 11.00 -34.44
CA PRO A 44 -28.89 11.23 -34.06
C PRO A 44 -29.48 10.20 -33.08
N ALA A 45 -30.49 10.68 -32.36
CA ALA A 45 -31.34 9.92 -31.46
C ALA A 45 -32.02 8.72 -32.14
N ALA A 46 -31.77 7.52 -31.62
CA ALA A 46 -32.61 6.34 -31.84
C ALA A 46 -33.49 6.13 -30.60
N GLN A 47 -34.80 6.35 -30.78
CA GLN A 47 -35.83 6.01 -29.82
C GLN A 47 -36.01 4.48 -29.81
N ALA A 48 -35.87 3.87 -28.64
CA ALA A 48 -36.28 2.49 -28.40
C ALA A 48 -37.26 2.47 -27.22
N ASP A 49 -38.53 2.23 -27.54
CA ASP A 49 -39.60 1.93 -26.59
C ASP A 49 -39.28 0.65 -25.82
N PHE A 50 -38.95 0.78 -24.53
CA PHE A 50 -38.94 -0.36 -23.61
C PHE A 50 -40.24 -0.37 -22.82
N VAL A 51 -41.12 -1.28 -23.21
CA VAL A 51 -42.33 -1.68 -22.49
C VAL A 51 -41.91 -2.39 -21.19
N ALA A 52 -42.29 -1.82 -20.06
CA ALA A 52 -42.13 -2.44 -18.74
C ALA A 52 -43.08 -3.65 -18.58
N PRO A 53 -42.63 -4.78 -18.01
CA PRO A 53 -43.51 -5.81 -17.50
C PRO A 53 -44.06 -5.42 -16.10
N PRO A 54 -45.29 -5.87 -15.75
CA PRO A 54 -46.02 -5.38 -14.60
C PRO A 54 -45.55 -5.93 -13.25
N GLU A 55 -45.82 -5.09 -12.25
CA GLU A 55 -45.70 -5.28 -10.81
C GLU A 55 -46.27 -6.61 -10.31
N THR A 56 -45.52 -7.32 -9.46
CA THR A 56 -46.05 -8.39 -8.62
C THR A 56 -46.25 -7.84 -7.21
N VAL A 57 -47.51 -7.68 -6.83
CA VAL A 57 -47.94 -7.25 -5.50
C VAL A 57 -47.90 -8.43 -4.51
N ALA A 58 -47.34 -8.13 -3.35
CA ALA A 58 -47.30 -8.78 -2.04
C ALA A 58 -48.40 -9.81 -1.68
N GLN A 59 -48.04 -10.78 -0.81
CA GLN A 59 -48.71 -11.01 0.49
C GLN A 59 -48.04 -12.10 1.37
N GLY A 60 -47.88 -11.78 2.66
CA GLY A 60 -47.83 -12.70 3.82
C GLY A 60 -46.47 -13.37 4.08
N THR A 61 -45.96 -13.52 5.30
CA THR A 61 -46.59 -13.44 6.63
C THR A 61 -45.47 -13.29 7.68
N ALA A 62 -45.72 -12.49 8.71
CA ALA A 62 -44.86 -12.36 9.88
C ALA A 62 -44.87 -13.64 10.73
N VAL A 63 -43.69 -14.12 11.12
CA VAL A 63 -43.52 -14.95 12.33
C VAL A 63 -42.19 -14.57 12.98
N SER A 64 -42.29 -13.90 14.12
CA SER A 64 -41.24 -13.82 15.14
C SER A 64 -41.25 -15.13 15.94
N PRO A 65 -40.08 -15.61 16.40
CA PRO A 65 -39.96 -15.70 17.85
C PRO A 65 -38.58 -15.27 18.38
N GLU A 66 -38.66 -14.72 19.59
CA GLU A 66 -37.56 -14.39 20.50
C GLU A 66 -36.73 -15.62 20.90
N GLY A 67 -35.42 -15.39 21.01
CA GLY A 67 -34.57 -15.84 22.12
C GLY A 67 -34.09 -17.30 22.13
N VAL A 68 -32.77 -17.49 22.23
CA VAL A 68 -32.08 -18.10 23.41
C VAL A 68 -30.65 -18.58 23.05
N THR A 69 -29.68 -18.06 23.83
CA THR A 69 -28.33 -18.55 24.20
C THR A 69 -27.24 -18.82 23.17
N GLU A 70 -26.21 -17.96 23.22
CA GLU A 70 -24.86 -18.26 23.70
C GLU A 70 -24.45 -19.75 23.81
N ASN A 71 -23.55 -20.20 22.93
CA ASN A 71 -22.28 -20.85 23.31
C ASN A 71 -21.46 -21.29 22.08
N ARG A 72 -20.25 -20.72 22.00
CA ARG A 72 -18.99 -21.47 21.97
C ARG A 72 -18.69 -22.40 20.76
N GLU A 73 -17.76 -21.90 19.95
CA GLU A 73 -16.53 -22.58 19.53
C GLU A 73 -16.68 -23.78 18.59
N LYS A 74 -16.32 -23.55 17.32
CA LYS A 74 -15.23 -24.28 16.65
C LYS A 74 -14.79 -23.51 15.41
N ASN A 75 -13.63 -22.89 15.54
CA ASN A 75 -12.81 -22.43 14.43
C ASN A 75 -12.61 -23.61 13.47
N ASN A 76 -13.30 -23.57 12.34
CA ASN A 76 -12.90 -24.30 11.15
C ASN A 76 -12.13 -23.31 10.27
N THR A 77 -10.95 -22.91 10.75
CA THR A 77 -9.92 -22.35 9.90
C THR A 77 -9.48 -23.49 9.00
N THR A 78 -10.08 -23.57 7.81
CA THR A 78 -9.59 -24.43 6.74
C THR A 78 -8.13 -24.06 6.53
N ALA A 79 -7.25 -25.00 6.85
CA ALA A 79 -5.81 -24.84 6.70
C ALA A 79 -5.53 -24.35 5.28
N ILE A 80 -5.07 -23.11 5.19
CA ILE A 80 -4.39 -22.62 4.01
C ILE A 80 -3.10 -23.43 4.02
N ASP A 81 -2.97 -24.39 3.12
CA ASP A 81 -1.66 -24.83 2.64
C ASP A 81 -1.04 -23.60 1.95
N ALA A 82 -0.66 -22.61 2.77
CA ALA A 82 0.18 -21.52 2.35
C ALA A 82 1.40 -22.21 1.74
N MET A 83 1.67 -21.93 0.47
CA MET A 83 2.96 -22.29 -0.12
C MET A 83 3.98 -21.62 0.80
N ASP A 84 4.55 -22.42 1.69
CA ASP A 84 5.62 -22.02 2.59
C ASP A 84 6.77 -21.65 1.66
N SER A 85 6.87 -20.38 1.30
CA SER A 85 8.00 -19.85 0.53
C SER A 85 9.20 -20.01 1.44
N GLU A 86 9.87 -21.15 1.30
CA GLU A 86 11.00 -21.52 2.14
C GLU A 86 12.09 -20.44 2.00
N VAL A 87 12.28 -19.67 3.07
CA VAL A 87 13.33 -18.64 3.12
C VAL A 87 14.68 -19.36 3.08
N THR A 88 15.39 -19.23 1.96
CA THR A 88 16.66 -19.93 1.78
C THR A 88 17.81 -19.21 2.51
N PRO A 89 18.90 -19.91 2.86
CA PRO A 89 20.10 -19.25 3.39
C PRO A 89 20.68 -18.17 2.48
N LEU A 90 20.52 -18.31 1.15
CA LEU A 90 20.95 -17.31 0.18
C LEU A 90 20.07 -16.04 0.26
N THR A 91 18.76 -16.22 0.43
CA THR A 91 17.79 -15.13 0.65
C THR A 91 18.14 -14.35 1.93
N MET A 92 18.40 -15.05 3.04
CA MET A 92 18.80 -14.42 4.31
C MET A 92 20.13 -13.64 4.19
N GLN A 93 21.11 -14.21 3.47
CA GLN A 93 22.39 -13.55 3.22
C GLN A 93 22.21 -12.26 2.40
N LYS A 94 21.42 -12.31 1.31
CA LYS A 94 21.14 -11.14 0.48
C LYS A 94 20.36 -10.08 1.24
N PHE A 95 19.34 -10.49 1.98
CA PHE A 95 18.57 -9.58 2.83
C PHE A 95 19.47 -8.82 3.83
N SER A 96 20.39 -9.54 4.48
CA SER A 96 21.38 -8.92 5.40
C SER A 96 22.29 -7.90 4.70
N GLN A 97 22.72 -8.20 3.46
CA GLN A 97 23.51 -7.27 2.64
C GLN A 97 22.68 -6.02 2.26
N HIS A 98 21.41 -6.22 1.91
CA HIS A 98 20.49 -5.13 1.58
C HIS A 98 20.21 -4.23 2.77
N LEU A 99 20.08 -4.78 3.99
CA LEU A 99 19.94 -3.97 5.20
C LEU A 99 21.18 -3.13 5.49
N GLN A 100 22.38 -3.66 5.28
CA GLN A 100 23.61 -2.88 5.38
C GLN A 100 23.67 -1.76 4.34
N PHE A 101 23.29 -2.08 3.09
CA PHE A 101 23.22 -1.10 2.01
C PHE A 101 22.20 0.00 2.32
N MET A 102 21.02 -0.35 2.85
CA MET A 102 20.01 0.59 3.32
C MET A 102 20.56 1.54 4.38
N THR A 103 21.18 1.01 5.45
CA THR A 103 21.70 1.86 6.52
C THR A 103 22.79 2.80 6.01
N LYS A 104 23.67 2.32 5.13
CA LYS A 104 24.68 3.17 4.50
C LYS A 104 24.07 4.24 3.59
N CYS A 105 23.09 3.85 2.77
CA CYS A 105 22.34 4.74 1.88
C CYS A 105 21.73 5.90 2.66
N LEU A 106 21.02 5.59 3.75
CA LEU A 106 20.28 6.57 4.55
C LEU A 106 21.14 7.30 5.58
N GLY A 107 22.46 7.03 5.63
CA GLY A 107 23.35 7.62 6.63
C GLY A 107 22.95 7.25 8.05
N MET A 108 22.68 5.98 8.27
CA MET A 108 22.28 5.37 9.54
C MET A 108 23.34 4.38 10.01
N GLU A 109 23.39 4.17 11.32
CA GLU A 109 24.22 3.11 11.91
C GLU A 109 23.59 1.73 11.64
N SER A 110 24.39 0.79 11.15
CA SER A 110 23.96 -0.60 10.95
C SER A 110 24.19 -1.41 12.21
N ARG A 111 23.22 -2.26 12.60
CA ARG A 111 23.40 -3.23 13.69
C ARG A 111 23.78 -4.63 13.19
N ILE A 112 23.58 -4.91 11.91
CA ILE A 112 23.96 -6.19 11.32
C ILE A 112 25.45 -6.15 10.99
N THR A 113 26.20 -6.98 11.71
CA THR A 113 27.62 -7.19 11.42
C THR A 113 27.79 -8.55 10.74
N PRO A 114 28.53 -8.65 9.62
CA PRO A 114 28.87 -9.96 9.06
C PRO A 114 29.59 -10.79 10.13
N PRO A 115 29.28 -12.10 10.28
CA PRO A 115 28.51 -12.95 9.37
C PRO A 115 27.02 -13.12 9.73
N GLN A 116 26.46 -12.25 10.57
CA GLN A 116 25.07 -12.38 11.01
C GLN A 116 24.10 -12.38 9.82
N GLN A 117 23.20 -13.35 9.83
CA GLN A 117 22.10 -13.45 8.88
C GLN A 117 20.81 -12.99 9.56
N ALA A 118 19.99 -12.24 8.83
CA ALA A 118 18.66 -11.83 9.24
C ALA A 118 17.63 -12.42 8.29
N GLU A 119 16.47 -12.77 8.84
CA GLU A 119 15.31 -13.19 8.08
C GLU A 119 14.58 -11.97 7.50
N PRO A 120 13.95 -12.07 6.33
CA PRO A 120 13.23 -10.97 5.68
C PRO A 120 11.87 -10.69 6.34
N THR A 121 11.90 -10.35 7.64
CA THR A 121 10.74 -10.04 8.47
C THR A 121 10.68 -8.56 8.83
N ILE A 122 9.48 -8.06 9.16
CA ILE A 122 9.28 -6.63 9.47
C ILE A 122 9.99 -6.27 10.77
N GLU A 123 9.98 -7.18 11.72
CA GLU A 123 10.66 -7.07 13.01
C GLU A 123 12.15 -6.81 12.81
N ASN A 124 12.81 -7.58 11.93
CA ASN A 124 14.23 -7.41 11.64
C ASN A 124 14.54 -6.06 10.96
N ILE A 125 13.66 -5.56 10.09
CA ILE A 125 13.81 -4.22 9.50
C ILE A 125 13.65 -3.16 10.58
N MET A 126 12.59 -3.24 11.39
CA MET A 126 12.30 -2.28 12.44
C MET A 126 13.43 -2.23 13.48
N ASP A 127 14.04 -3.36 13.82
CA ASP A 127 15.19 -3.42 14.71
C ASP A 127 16.43 -2.71 14.14
N GLN A 128 16.60 -2.65 12.81
CA GLN A 128 17.65 -1.85 12.17
C GLN A 128 17.32 -0.35 12.14
N LEU A 129 16.05 0.00 11.96
CA LEU A 129 15.61 1.39 11.81
C LEU A 129 15.48 2.12 13.15
N ARG A 130 14.97 1.45 14.20
CA ARG A 130 14.67 2.00 15.53
C ARG A 130 15.79 2.84 16.15
N PRO A 131 17.08 2.48 16.08
CA PRO A 131 18.16 3.26 16.70
C PRO A 131 18.33 4.66 16.08
N ASN A 132 17.97 4.79 14.80
CA ASN A 132 18.17 6.02 14.03
C ASN A 132 16.86 6.81 13.85
N LEU A 133 15.72 6.11 13.76
CA LEU A 133 14.41 6.71 13.47
C LEU A 133 13.48 6.78 14.71
N GLY A 134 13.82 6.08 15.79
CA GLY A 134 12.96 5.93 16.97
C GLY A 134 11.87 4.88 16.77
N GLU A 135 10.89 4.86 17.67
CA GLU A 135 9.71 4.00 17.53
C GLU A 135 8.78 4.51 16.42
N SER A 136 8.05 3.58 15.80
CA SER A 136 6.97 3.92 14.88
C SER A 136 5.85 4.66 15.62
N GLN A 137 5.35 5.75 15.02
CA GLN A 137 4.19 6.47 15.55
C GLN A 137 2.87 5.90 15.06
N ALA A 138 2.84 5.44 13.80
CA ALA A 138 1.66 4.88 13.19
C ALA A 138 2.06 3.84 12.15
N GLN A 139 1.20 2.84 11.99
CA GLN A 139 1.24 1.89 10.90
C GLN A 139 -0.15 1.84 10.28
N VAL A 140 -0.22 2.02 8.96
CA VAL A 140 -1.47 2.00 8.18
C VAL A 140 -1.34 1.00 7.05
N HIS A 141 -2.43 0.33 6.70
CA HIS A 141 -2.47 -0.60 5.58
C HIS A 141 -2.86 0.17 4.33
N ASP A 142 -2.09 0.08 3.25
CA ASP A 142 -2.46 0.75 1.99
C ASP A 142 -3.48 -0.10 1.22
N TRP A 143 -3.24 -1.40 1.13
CA TRP A 143 -4.13 -2.35 0.47
C TRP A 143 -3.87 -3.80 0.89
N THR A 144 -4.88 -4.66 0.73
CA THR A 144 -4.76 -6.12 0.77
C THR A 144 -5.25 -6.73 -0.55
N GLN A 145 -4.69 -7.87 -0.92
CA GLN A 145 -4.99 -8.53 -2.18
C GLN A 145 -4.87 -10.06 -2.02
N THR A 146 -5.87 -10.77 -2.49
CA THR A 146 -5.88 -12.23 -2.54
C THR A 146 -6.13 -12.67 -3.97
N GLU A 147 -5.24 -13.49 -4.50
CA GLU A 147 -5.45 -14.16 -5.77
C GLU A 147 -5.95 -15.59 -5.55
N ILE A 148 -7.03 -15.91 -6.25
CA ILE A 148 -7.74 -17.18 -6.13
C ILE A 148 -7.90 -17.84 -7.49
N VAL A 149 -7.97 -19.17 -7.50
CA VAL A 149 -8.38 -19.96 -8.66
C VAL A 149 -9.72 -20.62 -8.33
N GLY A 150 -10.74 -20.27 -9.10
CA GLY A 150 -12.08 -20.81 -8.94
C GLY A 150 -12.19 -22.26 -9.37
N LYS A 151 -13.33 -22.88 -9.05
CA LYS A 151 -13.67 -24.25 -9.50
C LYS A 151 -13.78 -24.37 -11.02
N ASP A 152 -14.05 -23.25 -11.68
CA ASP A 152 -14.03 -23.08 -13.14
C ASP A 152 -12.60 -22.97 -13.71
N GLY A 153 -11.57 -23.00 -12.87
CA GLY A 153 -10.17 -22.84 -13.26
C GLY A 153 -9.78 -21.39 -13.55
N VAL A 154 -10.70 -20.43 -13.41
CA VAL A 154 -10.46 -19.03 -13.71
C VAL A 154 -9.73 -18.37 -12.54
N ARG A 155 -8.61 -17.70 -12.83
CA ARG A 155 -7.85 -16.92 -11.85
C ARG A 155 -8.53 -15.57 -11.64
N ARG A 156 -8.78 -15.22 -10.39
CA ARG A 156 -9.38 -13.97 -9.96
C ARG A 156 -8.53 -13.32 -8.89
N ARG A 157 -8.67 -12.01 -8.74
CA ARG A 157 -7.98 -11.20 -7.74
C ARG A 157 -9.01 -10.36 -7.01
N VAL A 158 -9.03 -10.49 -5.69
CA VAL A 158 -9.84 -9.71 -4.77
C VAL A 158 -8.89 -8.70 -4.13
N ARG A 159 -9.14 -7.40 -4.27
CA ARG A 159 -8.29 -6.33 -3.73
C ARG A 159 -9.13 -5.38 -2.89
N VAL A 160 -8.65 -5.03 -1.71
CA VAL A 160 -9.23 -4.00 -0.86
C VAL A 160 -8.19 -2.90 -0.69
N ASP A 161 -8.52 -1.71 -1.15
CA ASP A 161 -7.73 -0.49 -0.90
C ASP A 161 -8.29 0.23 0.33
N TYR A 162 -7.41 0.83 1.14
CA TYR A 162 -7.79 1.59 2.34
C TYR A 162 -7.48 3.06 2.13
N ASP A 163 -8.43 3.91 2.48
CA ASP A 163 -8.30 5.36 2.42
C ASP A 163 -8.46 5.97 3.81
N TYR A 164 -7.47 6.76 4.21
CA TYR A 164 -7.39 7.46 5.50
C TYR A 164 -7.58 8.98 5.33
N SER A 165 -8.11 9.43 4.19
CA SER A 165 -8.36 10.84 3.91
C SER A 165 -9.47 11.44 4.77
N ASP A 166 -10.42 10.61 5.21
CA ASP A 166 -11.48 11.01 6.15
C ASP A 166 -10.96 11.01 7.60
N GLU A 167 -11.37 12.00 8.41
CA GLU A 167 -11.01 12.11 9.83
C GLU A 167 -11.74 11.09 10.74
N THR A 168 -12.14 9.95 10.18
CA THR A 168 -12.83 8.87 10.89
C THR A 168 -11.86 7.95 11.61
N ALA A 169 -12.34 7.28 12.66
CA ALA A 169 -11.53 6.31 13.40
C ALA A 169 -11.20 5.04 12.57
N GLU A 170 -12.05 4.71 11.59
CA GLU A 170 -11.87 3.59 10.68
C GLU A 170 -11.62 4.11 9.26
N PRO A 171 -10.67 3.53 8.50
CA PRO A 171 -10.43 3.91 7.11
C PRO A 171 -11.60 3.52 6.22
N ALA A 172 -11.89 4.35 5.21
CA ALA A 172 -12.76 3.94 4.12
C ALA A 172 -12.12 2.79 3.34
N ARG A 173 -12.93 1.84 2.89
CA ARG A 173 -12.46 0.64 2.19
C ARG A 173 -13.10 0.56 0.82
N ARG A 174 -12.30 0.20 -0.19
CA ARG A 174 -12.79 0.00 -1.56
C ARG A 174 -12.40 -1.37 -2.08
N LEU A 175 -13.41 -2.19 -2.37
CA LEU A 175 -13.24 -3.50 -2.99
C LEU A 175 -13.19 -3.38 -4.51
N SER A 176 -12.18 -4.00 -5.09
CA SER A 176 -12.07 -4.25 -6.53
C SER A 176 -11.88 -5.75 -6.77
N MET A 177 -12.53 -6.26 -7.82
CA MET A 177 -12.40 -7.64 -8.25
C MET A 177 -11.94 -7.69 -9.71
N TYR A 178 -10.93 -8.50 -9.98
CA TYR A 178 -10.40 -8.70 -11.33
C TYR A 178 -10.44 -10.17 -11.70
N GLN A 179 -10.68 -10.44 -12.98
CA GLN A 179 -10.57 -11.76 -13.59
C GLN A 179 -9.44 -11.73 -14.61
N MET A 180 -8.57 -12.74 -14.58
CA MET A 180 -7.51 -12.88 -15.59
C MET A 180 -8.12 -13.47 -16.86
N ASN A 181 -7.92 -12.79 -17.99
CA ASN A 181 -8.35 -13.30 -19.29
C ASN A 181 -7.35 -14.31 -19.88
N ALA A 182 -7.66 -14.83 -21.07
CA ALA A 182 -6.83 -15.83 -21.75
C ALA A 182 -5.40 -15.35 -22.09
N TYR A 183 -5.17 -14.04 -22.09
CA TYR A 183 -3.86 -13.42 -22.34
C TYR A 183 -3.10 -13.13 -21.03
N GLY A 184 -3.65 -13.49 -19.87
CA GLY A 184 -3.07 -13.20 -18.56
C GLY A 184 -3.21 -11.75 -18.12
N MET A 185 -4.09 -10.98 -18.76
CA MET A 185 -4.35 -9.58 -18.41
C MET A 185 -5.55 -9.50 -17.44
N PRO A 186 -5.50 -8.61 -16.42
CA PRO A 186 -6.62 -8.41 -15.52
C PRO A 186 -7.74 -7.62 -16.20
N GLU A 187 -8.95 -8.16 -16.16
CA GLU A 187 -10.20 -7.51 -16.55
C GLU A 187 -11.04 -7.24 -15.30
N ILE A 188 -11.61 -6.03 -15.18
CA ILE A 188 -12.41 -5.67 -14.01
C ILE A 188 -13.74 -6.43 -14.03
N VAL A 189 -14.09 -7.05 -12.90
CA VAL A 189 -15.41 -7.62 -12.66
C VAL A 189 -16.26 -6.53 -12.03
N GLN A 190 -17.38 -6.20 -12.67
CA GLN A 190 -18.25 -5.14 -12.15
C GLN A 190 -18.95 -5.59 -10.88
N LEU A 191 -18.79 -4.80 -9.84
CA LEU A 191 -19.47 -4.93 -8.55
C LEU A 191 -20.47 -3.78 -8.40
N THR A 192 -21.51 -3.97 -7.61
CA THR A 192 -22.42 -2.85 -7.28
C THR A 192 -21.74 -1.87 -6.32
N PRO A 193 -22.13 -0.59 -6.28
CA PRO A 193 -21.57 0.37 -5.32
C PRO A 193 -21.62 -0.13 -3.86
N ASP A 194 -22.74 -0.73 -3.45
CA ASP A 194 -22.92 -1.31 -2.11
C ASP A 194 -21.96 -2.46 -1.78
N GLN A 195 -21.40 -3.12 -2.81
CA GLN A 195 -20.39 -4.17 -2.65
C GLN A 195 -18.97 -3.60 -2.66
N MET A 196 -18.77 -2.48 -3.35
CA MET A 196 -17.46 -1.84 -3.53
C MET A 196 -17.08 -0.99 -2.33
N ASP A 197 -18.00 -0.17 -1.84
CA ASP A 197 -17.72 0.85 -0.85
C ASP A 197 -18.00 0.32 0.56
N ASN A 198 -16.97 0.31 1.42
CA ASN A 198 -17.01 -0.22 2.78
C ASN A 198 -17.55 -1.66 2.89
N PRO A 199 -16.99 -2.62 2.11
CA PRO A 199 -17.38 -4.02 2.19
C PRO A 199 -17.16 -4.58 3.61
N ASN A 200 -18.12 -5.38 4.09
CA ASN A 200 -17.91 -6.12 5.33
C ASN A 200 -16.99 -7.35 5.11
N GLU A 201 -16.34 -7.80 6.18
CA GLU A 201 -15.41 -8.94 6.13
C GLU A 201 -16.07 -10.24 5.66
N ALA A 202 -17.33 -10.47 6.06
CA ALA A 202 -18.06 -11.68 5.67
C ALA A 202 -18.27 -11.75 4.15
N TYR A 203 -18.52 -10.62 3.50
CA TYR A 203 -18.67 -10.52 2.05
C TYR A 203 -17.33 -10.77 1.35
N ILE A 204 -16.25 -10.14 1.80
CA ILE A 204 -14.91 -10.40 1.25
C ILE A 204 -14.54 -11.87 1.39
N HIS A 205 -14.77 -12.45 2.57
CA HIS A 205 -14.55 -13.87 2.82
C HIS A 205 -15.38 -14.73 1.87
N SER A 206 -16.65 -14.39 1.64
CA SER A 206 -17.51 -15.14 0.71
C SER A 206 -17.02 -15.17 -0.74
N LEU A 207 -16.24 -14.16 -1.17
CA LEU A 207 -15.62 -14.13 -2.50
C LEU A 207 -14.42 -15.08 -2.60
N ILE A 208 -13.74 -15.32 -1.48
CA ILE A 208 -12.54 -16.17 -1.40
C ILE A 208 -12.93 -17.62 -1.09
N GLU A 209 -13.95 -17.82 -0.25
CA GLU A 209 -14.40 -19.11 0.26
C GLU A 209 -14.70 -20.12 -0.85
N GLY A 210 -14.20 -21.35 -0.69
CA GLY A 210 -14.40 -22.43 -1.65
C GLY A 210 -13.54 -22.35 -2.91
N ASN A 211 -12.68 -21.34 -3.05
CA ASN A 211 -11.66 -21.21 -4.10
C ASN A 211 -10.27 -21.57 -3.56
N LYS A 212 -9.33 -21.89 -4.46
CA LYS A 212 -7.93 -22.12 -4.07
C LYS A 212 -7.18 -20.80 -4.02
N VAL A 213 -6.67 -20.41 -2.85
CA VAL A 213 -5.77 -19.27 -2.72
C VAL A 213 -4.41 -19.60 -3.35
N VAL A 214 -3.90 -18.70 -4.19
CA VAL A 214 -2.62 -18.85 -4.90
C VAL A 214 -1.58 -17.85 -4.38
N VAL A 215 -2.02 -16.62 -4.12
CA VAL A 215 -1.15 -15.55 -3.63
C VAL A 215 -1.94 -14.70 -2.64
N GLU A 216 -1.29 -14.33 -1.54
CA GLU A 216 -1.75 -13.30 -0.62
C GLU A 216 -0.72 -12.18 -0.61
N GLU A 217 -1.17 -10.95 -0.84
CA GLU A 217 -0.34 -9.77 -0.79
C GLU A 217 -0.99 -8.67 0.04
N SER A 218 -0.17 -7.86 0.69
CA SER A 218 -0.62 -6.64 1.35
C SER A 218 0.48 -5.59 1.28
N ALA A 219 0.11 -4.31 1.25
CA ALA A 219 1.05 -3.23 1.49
C ALA A 219 0.64 -2.44 2.73
N ALA A 220 1.65 -1.91 3.41
CA ALA A 220 1.49 -1.06 4.56
C ALA A 220 2.60 -0.02 4.61
N ARG A 221 2.33 1.00 5.40
CA ARG A 221 3.18 2.15 5.59
C ARG A 221 3.34 2.44 7.07
N VAL A 222 4.57 2.76 7.46
CA VAL A 222 4.96 3.10 8.82
C VAL A 222 5.52 4.50 8.83
N TYR A 223 5.02 5.31 9.76
CA TYR A 223 5.45 6.68 9.96
C TYR A 223 6.30 6.79 11.23
N PHE A 224 7.38 7.55 11.16
CA PHE A 224 8.29 7.83 12.27
C PHE A 224 8.20 9.28 12.72
N ALA A 225 8.75 9.57 13.90
CA ALA A 225 8.51 10.83 14.59
C ALA A 225 9.02 12.09 13.88
N ASN A 226 10.04 11.98 13.03
CA ASN A 226 10.62 13.13 12.32
C ASN A 226 10.18 13.20 10.85
N GLY A 227 9.09 12.50 10.50
CA GLY A 227 8.52 12.51 9.15
C GLY A 227 9.16 11.52 8.19
N GLU A 228 10.04 10.63 8.68
CA GLU A 228 10.47 9.47 7.90
C GLU A 228 9.33 8.48 7.70
N GLU A 229 9.45 7.72 6.62
CA GLU A 229 8.42 6.79 6.18
C GLU A 229 9.07 5.49 5.72
N MET A 230 8.44 4.38 6.04
CA MET A 230 8.71 3.08 5.46
C MET A 230 7.46 2.54 4.80
N ILE A 231 7.53 2.20 3.52
CA ILE A 231 6.47 1.48 2.79
C ILE A 231 6.98 0.06 2.56
N PHE A 232 6.16 -0.94 2.78
CA PHE A 232 6.53 -2.31 2.49
C PHE A 232 5.35 -3.09 1.91
N SER A 233 5.67 -4.14 1.16
CA SER A 233 4.71 -5.14 0.73
C SER A 233 5.11 -6.53 1.22
N ILE A 234 4.10 -7.28 1.66
CA ILE A 234 4.21 -8.68 2.06
C ILE A 234 3.57 -9.51 0.95
N ARG A 235 4.22 -10.60 0.55
CA ARG A 235 3.70 -11.63 -0.35
C ARG A 235 3.86 -12.98 0.34
N ASN A 236 2.77 -13.72 0.50
CA ASN A 236 2.74 -15.03 1.13
C ASN A 236 3.51 -15.04 2.48
N GLY A 237 3.24 -14.04 3.33
CA GLY A 237 3.88 -13.89 4.64
C GLY A 237 5.32 -13.33 4.64
N ASN A 238 5.98 -13.20 3.48
CA ASN A 238 7.34 -12.71 3.38
C ASN A 238 7.40 -11.27 2.82
N ILE A 239 8.40 -10.48 3.23
CA ILE A 239 8.58 -9.15 2.64
C ILE A 239 9.01 -9.29 1.19
N ASN A 240 8.21 -8.72 0.29
CA ASN A 240 8.50 -8.66 -1.14
C ASN A 240 9.09 -7.30 -1.53
N GLY A 241 8.52 -6.21 -1.04
CA GLY A 241 8.93 -4.84 -1.38
C GLY A 241 9.23 -4.02 -0.13
N LEU A 242 10.20 -3.13 -0.23
CA LEU A 242 10.57 -2.21 0.84
C LEU A 242 11.00 -0.86 0.26
N SER A 243 10.47 0.22 0.78
CA SER A 243 10.90 1.59 0.54
C SER A 243 11.08 2.29 1.87
N VAL A 244 12.20 2.98 2.08
CA VAL A 244 12.45 3.78 3.28
C VAL A 244 12.94 5.16 2.87
N THR A 245 12.30 6.20 3.37
CA THR A 245 12.65 7.59 3.08
C THR A 245 13.11 8.29 4.36
N LYS A 246 14.29 8.91 4.31
CA LYS A 246 14.86 9.73 5.39
C LYS A 246 15.41 11.04 4.83
N GLY A 247 14.71 12.14 5.13
CA GLY A 247 15.04 13.46 4.57
C GLY A 247 14.92 13.45 3.04
N LEU A 248 16.03 13.73 2.35
CA LEU A 248 16.09 13.75 0.88
C LEU A 248 16.56 12.43 0.25
N ARG A 249 16.82 11.40 1.06
CA ARG A 249 17.30 10.09 0.58
C ARG A 249 16.19 9.08 0.66
N SER A 250 16.11 8.21 -0.35
CA SER A 250 15.25 7.03 -0.31
C SER A 250 16.04 5.78 -0.63
N PHE A 251 15.57 4.67 -0.10
CA PHE A 251 16.08 3.34 -0.36
C PHE A 251 14.91 2.49 -0.82
N ASN A 252 15.06 1.75 -1.91
CA ASN A 252 13.98 0.95 -2.49
C ASN A 252 14.50 -0.45 -2.83
N CYS A 253 13.75 -1.48 -2.47
CA CYS A 253 14.01 -2.88 -2.83
C CYS A 253 12.75 -3.53 -3.39
N GLN A 254 12.95 -4.48 -4.29
CA GLN A 254 11.91 -5.33 -4.85
C GLN A 254 12.34 -6.81 -4.81
N ASN A 255 11.36 -7.70 -4.72
CA ASN A 255 11.52 -9.15 -4.68
C ASN A 255 12.48 -9.63 -3.58
N LEU A 256 12.36 -9.05 -2.37
CA LEU A 256 13.19 -9.39 -1.20
C LEU A 256 13.00 -10.83 -0.70
N ASP A 257 11.88 -11.46 -1.07
CA ASP A 257 11.54 -12.86 -0.85
C ASP A 257 12.20 -13.81 -1.87
N GLU A 258 12.95 -13.29 -2.84
CA GLU A 258 13.55 -14.07 -3.92
C GLU A 258 15.07 -13.80 -4.07
N ASP A 259 15.77 -14.74 -4.69
CA ASP A 259 17.20 -14.59 -4.99
C ASP A 259 17.49 -13.45 -5.97
N ARG A 260 16.51 -13.03 -6.77
CA ARG A 260 16.66 -11.91 -7.71
C ARG A 260 16.32 -10.55 -7.09
N SER A 261 16.32 -10.46 -5.76
CA SER A 261 16.16 -9.19 -5.04
C SER A 261 17.10 -8.11 -5.55
N ALA A 262 16.56 -6.92 -5.75
CA ALA A 262 17.32 -5.77 -6.25
C ALA A 262 16.95 -4.53 -5.45
N CYS A 263 17.97 -3.74 -5.09
CA CYS A 263 17.79 -2.52 -4.31
C CYS A 263 18.51 -1.33 -4.96
N SER A 264 17.96 -0.14 -4.76
CA SER A 264 18.49 1.13 -5.25
C SER A 264 18.48 2.19 -4.16
N CYS A 265 19.40 3.15 -4.28
CA CYS A 265 19.54 4.31 -3.41
C CYS A 265 19.76 5.54 -4.30
N PRO A 266 18.68 6.18 -4.77
CA PRO A 266 18.76 7.41 -5.55
C PRO A 266 19.34 8.59 -4.75
#